data_AF-A5G8E1-F1
#
_entry.id   AF-A5G8E1-F1
#
_cell.length_a   1.000
_cell.length_b   1.000
_cell.length_c   1.000
_cell.angle_alpha   90.00
_cell.angle_beta   90.00
_cell.angle_gamma   90.00
#
_symmetry.space_group_name_H-M   'P 1'
#
loop_
_entity.id
_entity.type
_entity.pdbx_description
1 polymer ?
#
loop_
_entity_poly.entity_id
_entity_poly.type
_entity_poly.pdbx_seq_one_letter_code
_entity_poly.pdbx_strand_id
1 'polypeptide(L)' 'MEIKNTIWMTGNLEWFAYIGEDEVFLGSREVPYPLEEGDKWTNQYGDTFQVTDGEIRLTGRTAPPERHW' A
#
# COMPACT_ATOMS: atom_id res chain seq x y z
N MET A 1 -2.62 -5.82 -16.10
CA MET A 1 -1.58 -4.77 -16.15
C MET A 1 -0.49 -5.18 -15.17
N GLU A 2 0.78 -4.89 -15.43
CA GLU A 2 1.87 -5.24 -14.51
C GLU A 2 2.17 -4.06 -13.59
N ILE A 3 2.25 -4.31 -12.28
CA ILE A 3 2.67 -3.30 -11.30
C ILE A 3 4.18 -3.12 -11.42
N LYS A 4 4.62 -1.88 -11.62
CA LYS A 4 6.04 -1.52 -11.82
C LYS A 4 6.85 -1.62 -10.53
N ASN A 5 6.22 -1.44 -9.37
CA ASN A 5 6.89 -1.54 -8.08
C ASN A 5 7.29 -2.98 -7.77
N THR A 6 8.49 -3.14 -7.21
CA THR A 6 8.87 -4.41 -6.59
C THR A 6 8.06 -4.55 -5.30
N ILE A 7 7.14 -5.51 -5.28
CA ILE A 7 6.27 -5.83 -4.15
C ILE A 7 6.62 -7.20 -3.57
N TRP A 8 6.50 -7.34 -2.25
CA TRP A 8 6.63 -8.64 -1.58
C TRP A 8 5.74 -8.71 -0.35
N MET A 9 5.52 -9.93 0.12
CA MET A 9 4.70 -10.23 1.29
C MET A 9 5.52 -11.01 2.31
N THR A 10 5.41 -10.64 3.59
CA THR A 10 5.99 -11.43 4.69
C THR A 10 5.09 -12.62 5.06
N GLY A 11 5.59 -13.54 5.89
CA GLY A 11 4.79 -14.66 6.41
C GLY A 11 3.59 -14.25 7.27
N ASN A 12 3.48 -12.97 7.64
CA ASN A 12 2.38 -12.42 8.44
C ASN A 12 1.30 -11.75 7.58
N LEU A 13 1.32 -11.94 6.25
CA LEU A 13 0.43 -11.25 5.30
C LEU A 13 0.61 -9.72 5.29
N GLU A 14 1.82 -9.26 5.58
CA GLU A 14 2.20 -7.85 5.49
C GLU A 14 2.85 -7.60 4.13
N TRP A 15 2.38 -6.57 3.45
CA TRP A 15 2.83 -6.18 2.13
C TRP A 15 3.78 -5.01 2.21
N PHE A 16 4.85 -5.11 1.43
CA PHE A 16 5.88 -4.09 1.29
C PHE A 16 6.16 -3.85 -0.18
N ALA A 17 6.65 -2.65 -0.47
CA ALA A 17 7.11 -2.30 -1.79
C ALA A 17 8.29 -1.34 -1.73
N TYR A 18 9.09 -1.34 -2.79
CA TYR A 18 9.98 -0.21 -3.07
C TYR A 18 9.19 0.89 -3.78
N ILE A 19 9.15 2.08 -3.17
CA ILE A 19 8.66 3.31 -3.80
C ILE A 19 9.86 4.24 -3.91
N GLY A 20 10.43 4.36 -5.11
CA GLY A 20 11.75 4.97 -5.30
C GLY A 20 12.84 4.04 -4.73
N GLU A 21 13.66 4.57 -3.82
CA GLU A 21 14.72 3.82 -3.12
C GLU A 21 14.29 3.37 -1.71
N ASP A 22 13.11 3.79 -1.25
CA ASP A 22 12.63 3.52 0.10
C ASP A 22 11.81 2.23 0.15
N GLU A 23 12.10 1.41 1.17
CA GLU A 23 11.25 0.29 1.57
C GLU A 23 10.03 0.85 2.31
N VAL A 24 8.83 0.62 1.76
CA VAL A 24 7.57 1.17 2.27
C VAL A 24 6.62 0.05 2.64
N PHE A 25 6.08 0.12 3.86
CA PHE A 25 5.01 -0.74 4.32
C PHE A 25 3.66 -0.33 3.71
N LEU A 26 3.09 -1.20 2.89
CA LEU A 26 1.83 -0.95 2.20
C LEU A 26 0.59 -1.25 3.06
N GLY A 27 0.70 -2.18 4.01
CA GLY A 27 -0.43 -2.65 4.80
C GLY A 27 -0.46 -4.17 4.95
N SER A 28 -1.58 -4.69 5.42
CA SER A 28 -1.81 -6.12 5.59
C SER A 28 -3.06 -6.57 4.80
N ARG A 29 -4.16 -6.86 5.51
CA ARG A 29 -5.44 -7.28 4.92
C ARG A 29 -6.14 -6.17 4.13
N GLU A 30 -5.77 -4.92 4.35
CA GLU A 30 -6.32 -3.76 3.65
C GLU A 30 -5.81 -3.59 2.22
N VAL A 31 -4.71 -4.27 1.85
CA VAL A 31 -4.08 -4.14 0.53
C VAL A 31 -4.88 -4.94 -0.49
N PRO A 32 -5.36 -4.31 -1.59
CA PRO A 32 -6.07 -5.02 -2.65
C PRO A 32 -5.17 -6.09 -3.31
N TYR A 33 -5.75 -7.24 -3.62
CA TYR A 33 -5.04 -8.30 -4.34
C TYR A 33 -5.98 -9.05 -5.30
N PRO A 34 -5.63 -9.14 -6.61
CA PRO A 34 -4.47 -8.52 -7.25
C PRO A 34 -4.58 -7.00 -7.28
N LEU A 35 -3.44 -6.30 -7.35
CA LEU A 35 -3.41 -4.84 -7.51
C LEU A 35 -3.77 -4.46 -8.95
N GLU A 36 -4.71 -3.53 -9.08
CA GLU A 36 -5.19 -3.01 -10.36
C GLU A 36 -5.09 -1.48 -10.43
N GLU A 37 -5.13 -0.94 -11.65
CA GLU A 37 -5.08 0.51 -11.89
C GLU A 37 -6.27 1.22 -11.23
N GLY A 38 -5.98 2.29 -10.49
CA GLY A 38 -7.01 3.04 -9.76
C GLY A 38 -7.31 2.52 -8.36
N ASP A 39 -6.75 1.37 -7.97
CA ASP A 39 -6.87 0.87 -6.60
C ASP A 39 -6.34 1.89 -5.60
N LYS A 40 -7.08 2.08 -4.51
CA LYS A 40 -6.76 3.02 -3.45
C LYS A 40 -7.08 2.42 -2.09
N TRP A 41 -6.13 2.48 -1.17
CA TRP A 41 -6.31 1.99 0.20
C TRP A 41 -5.53 2.86 1.19
N THR A 42 -5.87 2.71 2.47
CA THR A 42 -5.18 3.39 3.57
C THR A 42 -4.71 2.32 4.56
N ASN A 43 -3.42 2.32 4.87
CA ASN A 43 -2.84 1.35 5.80
C ASN A 43 -3.21 1.66 7.27
N GLN A 44 -2.90 0.74 8.17
CA GLN A 44 -3.11 0.94 9.61
C GLN A 44 -2.41 2.15 10.24
N TYR A 45 -1.41 2.74 9.57
CA TYR A 45 -0.68 3.93 10.03
C TYR A 45 -1.24 5.24 9.45
N GLY A 46 -2.30 5.15 8.65
CA GLY A 46 -2.95 6.29 8.01
C GLY A 46 -2.33 6.70 6.66
N ASP A 47 -1.36 5.95 6.14
CA ASP A 47 -0.77 6.22 4.83
C ASP A 47 -1.72 5.75 3.73
N THR A 48 -2.04 6.64 2.79
CA THR A 48 -2.97 6.37 1.70
C THR A 48 -2.21 6.16 0.41
N PHE A 49 -2.38 4.99 -0.19
CA PHE A 49 -1.74 4.59 -1.43
C PHE A 49 -2.75 4.55 -2.56
N GLN A 50 -2.28 4.83 -3.78
CA GLN A 50 -3.06 4.66 -4.99
C GLN A 50 -2.17 4.08 -6.11
N VAL A 51 -2.73 3.15 -6.90
CA VAL A 51 -2.10 2.69 -8.15
C VAL A 51 -2.44 3.69 -9.25
N THR A 52 -1.43 4.28 -9.86
CA THR A 52 -1.58 5.21 -11.00
C THR A 52 -0.49 4.97 -12.02
N ASP A 53 -0.88 4.77 -13.28
CA ASP A 53 0.01 4.38 -14.37
C ASP A 53 0.82 3.09 -14.05
N GLY A 54 0.17 2.13 -13.39
CA GLY A 54 0.80 0.89 -12.94
C GLY A 54 1.85 1.06 -11.84
N GLU A 55 1.91 2.22 -11.18
CA GLU A 55 2.84 2.53 -10.08
C GLU A 55 2.06 2.82 -8.79
N ILE A 56 2.45 2.17 -7.69
CA ILE A 56 1.96 2.45 -6.35
C ILE A 56 2.60 3.74 -5.87
N ARG A 57 1.77 4.72 -5.54
CA ARG A 57 2.19 6.02 -5.01
C ARG A 57 1.58 6.29 -3.65
N LEU A 58 2.39 6.86 -2.75
CA LEU A 58 1.88 7.47 -1.52
C LEU A 58 1.20 8.80 -1.88
N THR A 59 -0.11 8.86 -1.69
CA THR A 59 -0.94 10.02 -2.07
C THR A 59 -1.27 10.96 -0.90
N GLY A 60 -1.02 10.52 0.33
CA GLY A 60 -1.21 11.35 1.52
C GLY A 60 -1.18 10.53 2.80
N ARG A 61 -1.23 11.23 3.93
CA ARG A 61 -1.34 10.63 5.26
C ARG A 61 -2.54 11.22 5.98
N THR A 62 -3.49 10.39 6.36
CA THR A 62 -4.58 10.75 7.26
C THR A 62 -4.17 10.46 8.69
N ALA A 63 -4.77 11.14 9.66
CA ALA A 63 -4.63 10.70 11.06
C ALA A 63 -5.03 9.22 11.14
N PRO A 64 -4.28 8.37 11.86
CA PRO A 64 -4.63 6.96 11.98
C PRO A 64 -6.06 6.86 12.52
N PRO A 65 -6.91 5.99 11.95
CA PRO A 65 -8.27 5.83 12.42
C PRO A 65 -8.23 5.50 13.92
N GLU A 66 -9.03 6.22 14.72
CA GLU A 66 -9.11 5.97 16.17
C GLU A 66 -9.53 4.51 16.39
N ARG A 67 -8.58 3.67 16.81
CA ARG A 67 -8.86 2.30 17.23
C ARG A 67 -9.60 2.36 18.55
N HIS A 68 -10.93 2.28 18.52
CA HIS A 68 -11.70 1.95 19.71
C HIS A 68 -11.47 0.47 20.02
N TRP A 69 -10.69 0.20 21.08
CA TRP A 69 -10.52 -1.14 21.65
C TRP A 69 -11.78 -1.61 22.36
#